data_AF-A0A943K1E6-F1
#
_entry.id   AF-A0A943K1E6-F1
#
_cell.length_a   1.000
_cell.length_b   1.000
_cell.length_c   1.000
_cell.angle_alpha   90.00
_cell.angle_beta   90.00
_cell.angle_gamma   90.00
#
_symmetry.space_group_name_H-M   'P 1'
#
loop_
_entity.id
_entity.type
_entity.pdbx_description
1 polymer ?
#
loop_
_entity_poly.entity_id
_entity_poly.type
_entity_poly.pdbx_seq_one_letter_code
_entity_poly.pdbx_strand_id
1 'polypeptide(L)'
;MGMAASQARYLGLTARKTNVEYEGQQINQARTALANQSANTFNDLLALEVPTAPSTQDYTTMKYTYKDGSYDEEISSMSELHDDPDGYNYLVTHFHFADIFTGIQNRLANPQVVEGDVSTKGTSSRDDIGYLEQPTYTVNGFEATTYDPANAAQKDVFDRLSAQYPDMNADDMMTYTDADGTLHFVSRTELGETGDIKDRYIDPLTDTESEQTTTRANITATEPINKTYTVNGHPVTAYDPTNLEQKKVYDKLTSDYPSIGNDTSDLRCYTDDDGNLHFVSQAALEGTEDITDYYVEAGVPTYVGNCELKKYDSTDPDMKTAYEQILKDWPDTDFALADPDDIYVWEWQGETRFACAKDLTSSAISGPDQSLPTENQDRLTYYTAQNVKTKIEVTEKAMIDLDESGRPQSIKYQDSSVVHYLNTETETDEAAYQDAMNQYNYDMQVYEKAIQDINAKTEKIQEQDRTLELRLRQLDTEQEALQTEMEAVKKVIDKNIESTFKTFDS
;
A
#
# COMPACT_ATOMS: atom_id res chain seq x y z
N MET A 1 -80.58 -15.79 76.36
CA MET A 1 -79.43 -16.03 75.44
C MET A 1 -79.07 -14.83 74.56
N GLY A 2 -79.62 -13.62 74.75
CA GLY A 2 -79.55 -12.56 73.73
C GLY A 2 -78.32 -11.61 73.75
N MET A 3 -77.73 -11.33 74.92
CA MET A 3 -76.77 -10.21 75.06
C MET A 3 -75.38 -10.48 74.46
N ALA A 4 -74.79 -11.65 74.75
CA ALA A 4 -73.44 -11.98 74.26
C ALA A 4 -73.41 -12.12 72.73
N ALA A 5 -74.46 -12.68 72.12
CA ALA A 5 -74.57 -12.81 70.67
C ALA A 5 -74.76 -11.47 69.96
N SER A 6 -75.56 -10.54 70.52
CA SER A 6 -75.75 -9.21 69.95
C SER A 6 -74.49 -8.33 70.08
N GLN A 7 -73.77 -8.43 71.20
CA GLN A 7 -72.47 -7.76 71.38
C GLN A 7 -71.39 -8.31 70.43
N ALA A 8 -71.30 -9.63 70.25
CA ALA A 8 -70.37 -10.24 69.30
C ALA A 8 -70.66 -9.80 67.85
N ARG A 9 -71.94 -9.72 67.46
CA ARG A 9 -72.34 -9.19 66.13
C ARG A 9 -71.99 -7.71 65.98
N TYR A 10 -72.25 -6.89 67.00
CA TYR A 10 -71.92 -5.46 66.98
C TYR A 10 -70.41 -5.22 66.82
N LEU A 11 -69.59 -5.98 67.55
CA LEU A 11 -68.12 -5.95 67.41
C LEU A 11 -67.68 -6.40 66.01
N GLY A 12 -68.30 -7.46 65.45
CA GLY A 12 -68.03 -7.91 64.08
C GLY A 12 -68.38 -6.87 63.02
N LEU A 13 -69.52 -6.18 63.15
CA LEU A 13 -69.92 -5.09 62.26
C LEU A 13 -69.00 -3.86 62.41
N THR A 14 -68.56 -3.56 63.64
CA THR A 14 -67.59 -2.49 63.91
C THR A 14 -66.27 -2.78 63.19
N ALA A 15 -65.75 -4.01 63.30
CA ALA A 15 -64.53 -4.42 62.60
C ALA A 15 -64.67 -4.32 61.08
N ARG A 16 -65.82 -4.73 60.52
CA ARG A 16 -66.10 -4.58 59.08
C ARG A 16 -66.16 -3.12 58.65
N LYS A 17 -66.83 -2.25 59.42
CA LYS A 17 -66.91 -0.81 59.14
C LYS A 17 -65.52 -0.16 59.16
N THR A 18 -64.70 -0.49 60.15
CA THR A 18 -63.30 -0.01 60.21
C THR A 18 -62.48 -0.50 59.02
N ASN A 19 -62.67 -1.74 58.55
CA ASN A 19 -62.00 -2.23 57.34
C ASN A 19 -62.45 -1.47 56.09
N VAL A 20 -63.76 -1.22 55.92
CA VAL A 20 -64.30 -0.43 54.78
C VAL A 20 -63.76 1.00 54.80
N GLU A 21 -63.70 1.65 55.96
CA GLU A 21 -63.11 2.98 56.13
C GLU A 21 -61.61 2.99 55.78
N TYR A 22 -60.89 1.95 56.20
CA TYR A 22 -59.48 1.79 55.87
C TYR A 22 -59.25 1.58 54.37
N GLU A 23 -60.07 0.76 53.70
CA GLU A 23 -60.04 0.61 52.24
C GLU A 23 -60.36 1.93 51.53
N GLY A 24 -61.35 2.70 52.01
CA GLY A 24 -61.67 4.03 51.48
C GLY A 24 -60.51 5.02 51.60
N GLN A 25 -59.77 5.01 52.71
CA GLN A 25 -58.56 5.82 52.87
C GLN A 25 -57.45 5.43 51.89
N GLN A 26 -57.22 4.12 51.68
CA GLN A 26 -56.24 3.65 50.70
C GLN A 26 -56.59 4.08 49.27
N ILE A 27 -57.88 4.01 48.91
CA ILE A 27 -58.35 4.46 47.59
C ILE A 27 -58.11 5.97 47.42
N ASN A 28 -58.41 6.79 48.42
CA ASN A 28 -58.16 8.23 48.35
C ASN A 28 -56.67 8.56 48.21
N GLN A 29 -55.78 7.83 48.90
CA GLN A 29 -54.34 7.95 48.72
C GLN A 29 -53.91 7.57 47.29
N ALA A 30 -54.44 6.47 46.75
CA ALA A 30 -54.17 6.05 45.38
C ALA A 30 -54.63 7.10 44.35
N ARG A 31 -55.79 7.73 44.56
CA ARG A 31 -56.28 8.83 43.70
C ARG A 31 -55.39 10.07 43.78
N THR A 32 -54.89 10.43 44.96
CA THR A 32 -53.92 11.53 45.09
C THR A 32 -52.61 11.22 44.36
N ALA A 33 -52.15 9.96 44.40
CA ALA A 33 -50.97 9.54 43.64
C ALA A 33 -51.22 9.62 42.12
N LEU A 34 -52.40 9.22 41.64
CA LEU A 34 -52.79 9.36 40.22
C LEU A 34 -52.87 10.83 39.79
N ALA A 35 -53.38 11.72 40.65
CA ALA A 35 -53.42 13.15 40.37
C ALA A 35 -52.00 13.74 40.19
N ASN A 36 -51.04 13.32 41.01
CA ASN A 36 -49.64 13.71 40.85
C ASN A 36 -49.05 13.15 39.54
N GLN A 37 -49.37 11.90 39.17
CA GLN A 37 -48.94 11.33 37.88
C GLN A 37 -49.54 12.08 36.69
N SER A 38 -50.81 12.50 36.78
CA SER A 38 -51.46 13.34 35.78
C SER A 38 -50.75 14.69 35.61
N ALA A 39 -50.36 15.34 36.71
CA ALA A 39 -49.63 16.60 36.67
C ALA A 39 -48.23 16.43 36.03
N ASN A 40 -47.52 15.34 36.35
CA ASN A 40 -46.23 15.04 35.72
C ASN A 40 -46.38 14.81 34.21
N THR A 41 -47.39 14.03 33.80
CA THR A 41 -47.65 13.72 32.38
C THR A 41 -48.00 14.99 31.59
N PHE A 42 -48.69 15.95 32.23
CA PHE A 42 -48.96 17.26 31.64
C PHE A 42 -47.69 18.12 31.50
N ASN A 43 -46.80 18.09 32.49
CA ASN A 43 -45.51 18.78 32.38
C ASN A 43 -44.61 18.15 31.31
N ASP A 44 -44.62 16.82 31.16
CA ASP A 44 -43.91 16.12 30.08
C ASP A 44 -44.40 16.59 28.71
N LEU A 45 -45.72 16.82 28.55
CA LEU A 45 -46.30 17.35 27.31
C LEU A 45 -45.84 18.78 27.01
N LEU A 46 -45.75 19.64 28.04
CA LEU A 46 -45.31 21.03 27.88
C LEU A 46 -43.80 21.14 27.58
N ALA A 47 -43.01 20.15 28.00
CA ALA A 47 -41.58 20.11 27.75
C ALA A 47 -41.23 19.58 26.35
N LEU A 48 -42.18 19.01 25.61
CA LEU A 48 -41.97 18.56 24.23
C LEU A 48 -41.90 19.77 23.28
N GLU A 49 -40.79 19.89 22.56
CA GLU A 49 -40.60 20.89 21.51
C GLU A 49 -40.92 20.28 20.14
N VAL A 50 -41.62 21.04 19.30
CA VAL A 50 -41.91 20.63 17.92
C VAL A 50 -40.63 20.80 17.09
N PRO A 51 -40.14 19.75 16.42
CA PRO A 51 -38.99 19.87 15.53
C PRO A 51 -39.22 20.91 14.43
N THR A 52 -38.21 21.73 14.15
CA THR A 52 -38.26 22.73 13.07
C THR A 52 -37.68 22.16 11.78
N ALA A 53 -38.40 22.28 10.67
CA ALA A 53 -37.93 21.82 9.37
C ALA A 53 -36.70 22.64 8.91
N PRO A 54 -35.67 21.99 8.33
CA PRO A 54 -34.52 22.70 7.78
C PRO A 54 -34.93 23.58 6.60
N SER A 55 -34.35 24.77 6.47
CA SER A 55 -34.53 25.64 5.31
C SER A 55 -33.49 25.32 4.25
N THR A 56 -33.89 25.22 2.98
CA THR A 56 -32.95 25.05 1.87
C THR A 56 -31.94 26.19 1.79
N GLN A 57 -32.33 27.40 2.22
CA GLN A 57 -31.46 28.59 2.21
C GLN A 57 -30.25 28.45 3.12
N ASP A 58 -30.34 27.69 4.22
CA ASP A 58 -29.24 27.49 5.15
C ASP A 58 -28.12 26.62 4.54
N TYR A 59 -28.43 25.91 3.44
CA TYR A 59 -27.52 25.05 2.69
C TYR A 59 -27.18 25.63 1.31
N THR A 60 -27.70 26.82 0.98
CA THR A 60 -27.40 27.51 -0.28
C THR A 60 -26.28 28.52 -0.07
N THR A 61 -25.20 28.38 -0.82
CA THR A 61 -24.06 29.30 -0.81
C THR A 61 -23.94 30.02 -2.15
N MET A 62 -23.44 31.25 -2.14
CA MET A 62 -23.08 31.96 -3.36
C MET A 62 -21.67 31.57 -3.80
N LYS A 63 -21.51 31.31 -5.09
CA LYS A 63 -20.24 30.99 -5.74
C LYS A 63 -19.91 32.03 -6.79
N TYR A 64 -18.63 32.38 -6.86
CA TYR A 64 -18.08 33.26 -7.88
C TYR A 64 -17.12 32.47 -8.75
N THR A 65 -17.40 32.42 -10.05
CA THR A 65 -16.57 31.69 -11.02
C THR A 65 -16.18 32.57 -12.20
N TYR A 66 -15.08 32.25 -12.87
CA TYR A 66 -14.68 32.89 -14.12
C TYR A 66 -13.88 31.91 -14.99
N LYS A 67 -13.75 32.21 -16.28
CA LYS A 67 -12.88 31.44 -17.18
C LYS A 67 -11.49 32.04 -17.23
N ASP A 68 -10.48 31.19 -17.07
CA ASP A 68 -9.10 31.50 -17.41
C ASP A 68 -8.53 30.44 -18.37
N GLY A 69 -8.29 30.85 -19.62
CA GLY A 69 -7.94 29.94 -20.70
C GLY A 69 -8.97 28.82 -20.89
N SER A 70 -8.57 27.58 -20.61
CA SER A 70 -9.42 26.38 -20.69
C SER A 70 -10.03 25.94 -19.35
N TYR A 71 -9.67 26.60 -18.25
CA TYR A 71 -10.13 26.24 -16.91
C TYR A 71 -11.28 27.14 -16.44
N ASP A 72 -12.21 26.53 -15.71
CA ASP A 72 -13.22 27.23 -14.93
C ASP A 72 -12.66 27.39 -13.51
N GLU A 73 -12.38 28.64 -13.13
CA GLU A 73 -11.86 29.03 -11.82
C GLU A 73 -13.02 29.33 -10.88
N GLU A 74 -12.93 28.87 -9.63
CA GLU A 74 -13.86 29.14 -8.55
C GLU A 74 -13.14 29.89 -7.42
N ILE A 75 -13.74 30.98 -6.94
CA ILE A 75 -13.21 31.77 -5.83
C ILE A 75 -13.69 31.15 -4.52
N SER A 76 -12.76 30.64 -3.72
CA SER A 76 -13.05 30.03 -2.41
C SER A 76 -13.11 31.05 -1.28
N SER A 77 -12.33 32.14 -1.36
CA SER A 77 -12.40 33.22 -0.36
C SER A 77 -11.93 34.57 -0.90
N MET A 78 -12.46 35.64 -0.32
CA MET A 78 -12.05 37.01 -0.55
C MET A 78 -11.92 37.72 0.79
N SER A 79 -10.76 38.30 1.07
CA SER A 79 -10.51 39.11 2.28
C SER A 79 -10.10 40.53 1.87
N GLU A 80 -10.79 41.53 2.39
CA GLU A 80 -10.49 42.93 2.06
C GLU A 80 -9.08 43.32 2.55
N LEU A 81 -8.36 44.05 1.71
CA LEU A 81 -7.08 44.65 2.04
C LEU A 81 -7.26 46.15 2.25
N HIS A 82 -6.64 46.67 3.31
CA HIS A 82 -6.61 48.10 3.60
C HIS A 82 -5.18 48.63 3.41
N ASP A 83 -5.07 49.83 2.83
CA ASP A 83 -3.81 50.57 2.66
C ASP A 83 -2.70 49.81 1.92
N ASP A 84 -3.03 48.98 0.92
CA ASP A 84 -2.04 48.27 0.12
C ASP A 84 -1.20 49.25 -0.73
N PRO A 85 0.15 49.23 -0.66
CA PRO A 85 1.01 50.19 -1.36
C PRO A 85 0.87 50.17 -2.89
N ASP A 86 0.46 49.03 -3.45
CA ASP A 86 0.36 48.79 -4.89
C ASP A 86 -1.08 48.98 -5.41
N GLY A 87 -2.03 49.29 -4.51
CA GLY A 87 -3.41 49.65 -4.83
C GLY A 87 -4.39 48.47 -4.94
N TYR A 88 -3.99 47.26 -4.53
CA TYR A 88 -4.90 46.10 -4.47
C TYR A 88 -5.88 46.22 -3.29
N ASN A 89 -7.11 45.75 -3.46
CA ASN A 89 -8.18 45.89 -2.47
C ASN A 89 -8.66 44.55 -1.87
N TYR A 90 -8.25 43.41 -2.42
CA TYR A 90 -8.57 42.09 -1.85
C TYR A 90 -7.38 41.13 -1.92
N LEU A 91 -7.32 40.22 -0.95
CA LEU A 91 -6.57 38.97 -1.01
C LEU A 91 -7.58 37.86 -1.36
N VAL A 92 -7.35 37.17 -2.47
CA VAL A 92 -8.30 36.23 -3.05
C VAL A 92 -7.66 34.86 -3.12
N THR A 93 -8.40 33.84 -2.69
CA THR A 93 -8.07 32.44 -2.93
C THR A 93 -9.02 31.89 -3.98
N HIS A 94 -8.47 31.34 -5.05
CA HIS A 94 -9.23 30.71 -6.12
C HIS A 94 -8.62 29.36 -6.49
N PHE A 95 -9.41 28.50 -7.13
CA PHE A 95 -8.97 27.19 -7.54
C PHE A 95 -9.66 26.70 -8.81
N HIS A 96 -8.98 25.79 -9.50
CA HIS A 96 -9.56 24.93 -10.52
C HIS A 96 -9.14 23.48 -10.27
N PHE A 97 -9.80 22.56 -10.96
CA PHE A 97 -9.36 21.17 -11.02
C PHE A 97 -8.64 20.89 -12.33
N ALA A 98 -7.47 20.27 -12.25
CA ALA A 98 -6.72 19.79 -13.40
C ALA A 98 -6.40 18.31 -13.24
N ASP A 99 -6.37 17.60 -14.35
CA ASP A 99 -5.86 16.24 -14.41
C ASP A 99 -4.33 16.30 -14.39
N ILE A 100 -3.73 15.89 -13.27
CA ILE A 100 -2.28 15.83 -13.10
C ILE A 100 -1.83 14.38 -13.24
N PHE A 101 -1.00 14.10 -14.23
CA PHE A 101 -0.40 12.78 -14.39
C PHE A 101 0.56 12.51 -13.23
N THR A 102 0.21 11.54 -12.38
CA THR A 102 0.84 11.33 -11.07
C THR A 102 1.18 9.85 -10.88
N GLY A 103 2.38 9.58 -10.38
CA GLY A 103 2.83 8.27 -9.91
C GLY A 103 2.27 7.97 -8.52
N ILE A 104 1.68 6.79 -8.35
CA ILE A 104 0.97 6.39 -7.14
C ILE A 104 1.63 5.13 -6.58
N GLN A 105 2.17 5.20 -5.37
CA GLN A 105 2.59 4.04 -4.62
C GLN A 105 1.38 3.38 -3.94
N ASN A 106 1.28 2.06 -4.07
CA ASN A 106 0.27 1.23 -3.46
C ASN A 106 0.91 0.05 -2.71
N ARG A 107 0.12 -0.61 -1.86
CA ARG A 107 0.49 -1.85 -1.19
C ARG A 107 -0.56 -2.93 -1.43
N LEU A 108 -0.22 -3.91 -2.24
CA LEU A 108 -1.09 -5.03 -2.58
C LEU A 108 -1.20 -5.98 -1.38
N ALA A 109 -2.41 -6.18 -0.89
CA ALA A 109 -2.70 -7.21 0.10
C ALA A 109 -2.83 -8.57 -0.62
N ASN A 110 -2.32 -9.63 0.01
CA ASN A 110 -2.33 -11.00 -0.49
C ASN A 110 -1.76 -11.10 -1.93
N PRO A 111 -0.51 -10.68 -2.16
CA PRO A 111 0.02 -10.54 -3.52
C PRO A 111 0.24 -11.89 -4.21
N GLN A 112 0.45 -12.99 -3.48
CA GLN A 112 0.70 -14.33 -4.03
C GLN A 112 1.81 -14.30 -5.11
N VAL A 113 2.92 -13.62 -4.80
CA VAL A 113 4.10 -13.56 -5.66
C VAL A 113 4.71 -14.95 -5.76
N VAL A 114 5.03 -15.37 -6.98
CA VAL A 114 5.67 -16.66 -7.26
C VAL A 114 7.00 -16.41 -7.96
N GLU A 115 8.04 -17.05 -7.45
CA GLU A 115 9.34 -17.14 -8.09
C GLU A 115 9.48 -18.44 -8.86
N GLY A 116 10.25 -18.41 -9.94
CA GLY A 116 10.50 -19.58 -10.77
C GLY A 116 11.84 -19.51 -11.48
N ASP A 117 12.22 -20.65 -12.03
CA ASP A 117 13.37 -20.74 -12.93
C ASP A 117 12.97 -20.12 -14.28
N VAL A 118 13.74 -19.16 -14.81
CA VAL A 118 13.48 -18.52 -16.11
C VAL A 118 14.67 -18.75 -17.03
N SER A 119 14.38 -19.18 -18.27
CA SER A 119 15.40 -19.34 -19.31
C SER A 119 15.76 -17.98 -19.88
N THR A 120 17.05 -17.66 -19.91
CA THR A 120 17.59 -16.39 -20.39
C THR A 120 18.54 -16.61 -21.56
N LYS A 121 18.48 -15.71 -22.54
CA LYS A 121 19.40 -15.64 -23.67
C LYS A 121 20.10 -14.28 -23.65
N GLY A 122 21.34 -14.27 -23.19
CA GLY A 122 22.23 -13.12 -23.18
C GLY A 122 23.24 -13.14 -24.33
N THR A 123 24.12 -12.14 -24.30
CA THR A 123 25.27 -12.00 -25.18
C THR A 123 26.50 -11.71 -24.32
N SER A 124 27.59 -12.44 -24.54
CA SER A 124 28.88 -12.17 -23.89
C SER A 124 29.84 -11.62 -24.93
N SER A 125 30.65 -10.62 -24.55
CA SER A 125 31.55 -9.99 -25.49
C SER A 125 32.68 -10.94 -25.89
N ARG A 126 33.17 -10.80 -27.13
CA ARG A 126 34.37 -11.50 -27.58
C ARG A 126 35.58 -11.23 -26.68
N ASP A 127 35.68 -10.03 -26.10
CA ASP A 127 36.82 -9.64 -25.26
C ASP A 127 36.86 -10.40 -23.93
N ASP A 128 35.75 -11.01 -23.51
CA ASP A 128 35.64 -11.79 -22.27
C ASP A 128 36.05 -13.27 -22.43
N ILE A 129 36.48 -13.67 -23.64
CA ILE A 129 36.83 -15.05 -23.98
C ILE A 129 38.34 -15.25 -23.89
N GLY A 130 38.78 -16.14 -22.98
CA GLY A 130 40.19 -16.47 -22.75
C GLY A 130 40.56 -17.91 -23.07
N TYR A 131 41.84 -18.24 -22.94
CA TYR A 131 42.41 -19.58 -23.13
C TYR A 131 43.13 -20.05 -21.85
N LEU A 132 42.83 -21.26 -21.40
CA LEU A 132 43.43 -21.85 -20.19
C LEU A 132 44.82 -22.49 -20.47
N GLU A 133 45.04 -22.98 -21.69
CA GLU A 133 46.37 -23.40 -22.18
C GLU A 133 46.85 -22.40 -23.24
N GLN A 134 47.89 -21.63 -22.94
CA GLN A 134 48.52 -20.72 -23.90
C GLN A 134 49.41 -21.50 -24.88
N PRO A 135 49.59 -21.02 -26.12
CA PRO A 135 50.56 -21.61 -27.04
C PRO A 135 51.96 -21.62 -26.42
N THR A 136 52.70 -22.70 -26.66
CA THR A 136 54.13 -22.75 -26.32
C THR A 136 54.94 -22.22 -27.49
N TYR A 137 56.01 -21.50 -27.20
CA TYR A 137 56.86 -20.91 -28.23
C TYR A 137 58.24 -21.54 -28.19
N THR A 138 58.84 -21.74 -29.36
CA THR A 138 60.29 -21.92 -29.48
C THR A 138 60.89 -20.77 -30.25
N VAL A 139 61.99 -20.20 -29.75
CA VAL A 139 62.77 -19.13 -30.39
C VAL A 139 64.13 -19.70 -30.77
N ASN A 140 64.50 -19.61 -32.05
CA ASN A 140 65.72 -20.24 -32.60
C ASN A 140 65.81 -21.75 -32.29
N GLY A 141 64.67 -22.42 -32.11
CA GLY A 141 64.58 -23.84 -31.75
C GLY A 141 64.68 -24.15 -30.24
N PHE A 142 64.79 -23.14 -29.37
CA PHE A 142 64.81 -23.29 -27.92
C PHE A 142 63.44 -22.94 -27.32
N GLU A 143 62.98 -23.73 -26.36
CA GLU A 143 61.70 -23.51 -25.68
C GLU A 143 61.74 -22.21 -24.86
N ALA A 144 60.76 -21.35 -25.12
CA ALA A 144 60.51 -20.15 -24.34
C ALA A 144 59.49 -20.47 -23.24
N THR A 145 59.84 -20.10 -22.01
CA THR A 145 59.01 -20.29 -20.81
C THR A 145 58.69 -18.94 -20.20
N THR A 146 57.58 -18.81 -19.48
CA THR A 146 57.23 -17.55 -18.79
C THR A 146 58.35 -17.14 -17.84
N TYR A 147 58.70 -15.85 -17.84
CA TYR A 147 59.64 -15.29 -16.86
C TYR A 147 59.15 -15.56 -15.44
N ASP A 148 60.03 -16.14 -14.61
CA ASP A 148 59.78 -16.42 -13.20
C ASP A 148 60.57 -15.44 -12.32
N PRO A 149 59.93 -14.41 -11.73
CA PRO A 149 60.60 -13.45 -10.86
C PRO A 149 61.10 -14.06 -9.54
N ALA A 150 60.66 -15.28 -9.17
CA ALA A 150 61.19 -16.00 -8.02
C ALA A 150 62.52 -16.72 -8.34
N ASN A 151 62.85 -16.91 -9.62
CA ASN A 151 64.13 -17.44 -10.05
C ASN A 151 65.20 -16.35 -10.04
N ALA A 152 66.12 -16.41 -9.07
CA ALA A 152 67.15 -15.39 -8.88
C ALA A 152 68.01 -15.12 -10.14
N ALA A 153 68.33 -16.15 -10.94
CA ALA A 153 69.14 -15.99 -12.14
C ALA A 153 68.39 -15.23 -13.25
N GLN A 154 67.08 -15.48 -13.39
CA GLN A 154 66.25 -14.73 -14.33
C GLN A 154 66.02 -13.31 -13.84
N LYS A 155 65.73 -13.16 -12.54
CA LYS A 155 65.47 -11.86 -11.93
C LYS A 155 66.67 -10.91 -12.04
N ASP A 156 67.88 -11.39 -11.76
CA ASP A 156 69.09 -10.57 -11.82
C ASP A 156 69.36 -10.06 -13.25
N VAL A 157 69.12 -10.90 -14.27
CA VAL A 157 69.25 -10.50 -15.68
C VAL A 157 68.12 -9.55 -16.09
N PHE A 158 66.88 -9.82 -15.69
CA PHE A 158 65.73 -8.97 -15.99
C PHE A 158 65.89 -7.57 -15.38
N ASP A 159 66.31 -7.46 -14.12
CA ASP A 159 66.51 -6.17 -13.44
C ASP A 159 67.56 -5.31 -14.18
N ARG A 160 68.62 -5.94 -14.71
CA ARG A 160 69.64 -5.24 -15.53
C ARG A 160 69.09 -4.80 -16.88
N LEU A 161 68.44 -5.72 -17.61
CA LEU A 161 67.91 -5.42 -18.94
C LEU A 161 66.79 -4.38 -18.88
N SER A 162 65.86 -4.49 -17.94
CA SER A 162 64.74 -3.54 -17.78
C SER A 162 65.20 -2.13 -17.38
N ALA A 163 66.36 -2.00 -16.71
CA ALA A 163 66.96 -0.69 -16.43
C ALA A 163 67.48 0.00 -17.71
N GLN A 164 67.98 -0.78 -18.68
CA GLN A 164 68.47 -0.26 -19.97
C GLN A 164 67.34 -0.14 -21.02
N TYR A 165 66.34 -1.02 -20.93
CA TYR A 165 65.20 -1.11 -21.85
C TYR A 165 63.87 -0.99 -21.09
N PRO A 166 63.38 0.25 -20.87
CA PRO A 166 62.20 0.50 -20.03
C PRO A 166 60.87 -0.04 -20.57
N ASP A 167 60.85 -0.52 -21.81
CA ASP A 167 59.69 -1.15 -22.44
C ASP A 167 59.49 -2.62 -22.02
N MET A 168 60.41 -3.20 -21.23
CA MET A 168 60.24 -4.56 -20.67
C MET A 168 59.20 -4.57 -19.55
N ASN A 169 58.04 -5.16 -19.81
CA ASN A 169 57.04 -5.47 -18.79
C ASN A 169 57.22 -6.90 -18.27
N ALA A 170 57.42 -7.07 -16.97
CA ALA A 170 57.61 -8.38 -16.33
C ALA A 170 56.47 -9.37 -16.63
N ASP A 171 55.23 -8.89 -16.67
CA ASP A 171 54.05 -9.75 -16.91
C ASP A 171 53.97 -10.28 -18.36
N ASP A 172 54.67 -9.62 -19.28
CA ASP A 172 54.71 -9.95 -20.71
C ASP A 172 56.00 -10.68 -21.12
N MET A 173 56.95 -10.91 -20.20
CA MET A 173 58.23 -11.53 -20.58
C MET A 173 58.19 -13.07 -20.60
N MET A 174 58.85 -13.63 -21.60
CA MET A 174 59.27 -15.02 -21.65
C MET A 174 60.79 -15.11 -21.74
N THR A 175 61.34 -16.25 -21.30
CA THR A 175 62.77 -16.52 -21.31
C THR A 175 63.08 -17.82 -22.02
N TYR A 176 64.20 -17.84 -22.73
CA TYR A 176 64.79 -19.08 -23.26
C TYR A 176 66.29 -19.07 -23.03
N THR A 177 66.91 -20.26 -23.01
CA THR A 177 68.36 -20.38 -22.89
C THR A 177 68.90 -20.98 -24.19
N ASP A 178 69.86 -20.29 -24.81
CA ASP A 178 70.47 -20.73 -26.07
C ASP A 178 71.48 -21.88 -25.85
N ALA A 179 72.10 -22.34 -26.96
CA ALA A 179 73.09 -23.42 -26.92
C ALA A 179 74.35 -23.09 -26.09
N ASP A 180 74.67 -21.81 -25.92
CA ASP A 180 75.84 -21.33 -25.19
C ASP A 180 75.53 -21.12 -23.69
N GLY A 181 74.27 -21.32 -23.29
CA GLY A 181 73.81 -21.14 -21.91
C GLY A 181 73.42 -19.69 -21.58
N THR A 182 73.31 -18.82 -22.58
CA THR A 182 72.92 -17.42 -22.39
C THR A 182 71.41 -17.34 -22.21
N LEU A 183 70.97 -16.62 -21.17
CA LEU A 183 69.55 -16.38 -20.91
C LEU A 183 69.07 -15.18 -21.72
N HIS A 184 68.06 -15.41 -22.54
CA HIS A 184 67.41 -14.42 -23.39
C HIS A 184 66.01 -14.08 -22.88
N PHE A 185 65.57 -12.86 -23.14
CA PHE A 185 64.26 -12.31 -22.82
C PHE A 185 63.55 -11.81 -24.09
N VAL A 186 62.32 -12.24 -24.27
CA VAL A 186 61.45 -11.90 -25.41
C VAL A 186 60.04 -11.58 -24.91
N SER A 187 59.29 -10.74 -25.63
CA SER A 187 57.88 -10.42 -25.30
C SER A 187 56.94 -11.52 -25.75
N ARG A 188 56.02 -11.94 -24.87
CA ARG A 188 54.93 -12.87 -25.19
C ARG A 188 54.00 -12.27 -26.23
N THR A 189 53.67 -10.99 -26.11
CA THR A 189 52.88 -10.25 -27.09
C THR A 189 53.54 -10.28 -28.47
N GLU A 190 54.81 -9.89 -28.56
CA GLU A 190 55.55 -9.92 -29.84
C GLU A 190 55.64 -11.34 -30.41
N LEU A 191 55.79 -12.38 -29.57
CA LEU A 191 55.77 -13.78 -30.00
C LEU A 191 54.45 -14.20 -30.65
N GLY A 192 53.31 -13.65 -30.21
CA GLY A 192 51.99 -13.90 -30.79
C GLY A 192 51.69 -13.16 -32.10
N GLU A 193 52.49 -12.14 -32.44
CA GLU A 193 52.28 -11.32 -33.64
C GLU A 193 52.93 -11.89 -34.91
N THR A 194 52.87 -11.16 -36.03
CA THR A 194 53.44 -11.59 -37.33
C THR A 194 54.79 -10.96 -37.66
N GLY A 195 55.24 -9.96 -36.89
CA GLY A 195 56.49 -9.22 -37.11
C GLY A 195 57.75 -9.91 -36.56
N ASP A 196 58.93 -9.34 -36.80
CA ASP A 196 60.15 -9.77 -36.09
C ASP A 196 60.09 -9.31 -34.62
N ILE A 197 60.82 -9.99 -33.74
CA ILE A 197 60.77 -9.73 -32.28
C ILE A 197 62.08 -9.14 -31.77
N LYS A 198 62.02 -8.45 -30.63
CA LYS A 198 63.21 -8.06 -29.88
C LYS A 198 63.65 -9.21 -28.98
N ASP A 199 64.95 -9.46 -28.98
CA ASP A 199 65.56 -10.56 -28.24
C ASP A 199 66.75 -10.03 -27.44
N ARG A 200 66.61 -10.05 -26.11
CA ARG A 200 67.48 -9.28 -25.20
C ARG A 200 68.21 -10.20 -24.23
N TYR A 201 69.50 -9.96 -24.03
CA TYR A 201 70.36 -10.79 -23.20
C TYR A 201 71.55 -10.00 -22.67
N ILE A 202 72.28 -10.56 -21.69
CA ILE A 202 73.60 -10.07 -21.30
C ILE A 202 74.65 -10.83 -22.08
N ASP A 203 75.47 -10.14 -22.87
CA ASP A 203 76.56 -10.77 -23.62
C ASP A 203 77.58 -11.37 -22.62
N PRO A 204 77.83 -12.70 -22.64
CA PRO A 204 78.67 -13.36 -21.66
C PRO A 204 80.17 -13.05 -21.83
N LEU A 205 80.60 -12.51 -22.98
CA LEU A 205 81.99 -12.15 -23.24
C LEU A 205 82.31 -10.72 -22.80
N THR A 206 81.35 -9.80 -22.92
CA THR A 206 81.54 -8.38 -22.61
C THR A 206 80.83 -7.92 -21.32
N ASP A 207 79.94 -8.74 -20.77
CA ASP A 207 79.09 -8.45 -19.59
C ASP A 207 78.22 -7.19 -19.78
N THR A 208 77.74 -6.97 -21.01
CA THR A 208 76.92 -5.81 -21.39
C THR A 208 75.52 -6.23 -21.82
N GLU A 209 74.54 -5.36 -21.56
CA GLU A 209 73.16 -5.48 -22.05
C GLU A 209 73.13 -5.38 -23.58
N SER A 210 72.53 -6.37 -24.22
CA SER A 210 72.45 -6.50 -25.68
C SER A 210 71.01 -6.73 -26.12
N GLU A 211 70.66 -6.18 -27.28
CA GLU A 211 69.39 -6.42 -27.98
C GLU A 211 69.71 -6.81 -29.42
N GLN A 212 69.08 -7.87 -29.89
CA GLN A 212 69.09 -8.27 -31.29
C GLN A 212 67.67 -8.42 -31.81
N THR A 213 67.54 -8.47 -33.14
CA THR A 213 66.28 -8.77 -33.80
C THR A 213 66.26 -10.25 -34.18
N THR A 214 65.30 -11.00 -33.65
CA THR A 214 65.06 -12.38 -34.06
C THR A 214 63.95 -12.42 -35.09
N THR A 215 64.27 -12.95 -36.27
CA THR A 215 63.33 -12.98 -37.40
C THR A 215 62.17 -13.93 -37.14
N ARG A 216 60.98 -13.59 -37.64
CA ARG A 216 59.77 -14.42 -37.49
C ARG A 216 59.95 -15.88 -37.95
N ALA A 217 60.79 -16.11 -38.95
CA ALA A 217 61.08 -17.45 -39.47
C ALA A 217 61.72 -18.40 -38.42
N ASN A 218 62.30 -17.86 -37.34
CA ASN A 218 62.94 -18.63 -36.28
C ASN A 218 62.02 -18.87 -35.08
N ILE A 219 60.76 -18.47 -35.15
CA ILE A 219 59.78 -18.63 -34.08
C ILE A 219 58.79 -19.70 -34.50
N THR A 220 58.60 -20.71 -33.65
CA THR A 220 57.53 -21.70 -33.83
C THR A 220 56.56 -21.57 -32.67
N ALA A 221 55.30 -21.23 -32.97
CA ALA A 221 54.21 -21.34 -32.02
C ALA A 221 53.61 -22.75 -32.15
N THR A 222 53.54 -23.47 -31.04
CA THR A 222 52.84 -24.75 -30.96
C THR A 222 51.55 -24.51 -30.20
N GLU A 223 50.44 -24.58 -30.94
CA GLU A 223 49.10 -24.50 -30.36
C GLU A 223 48.90 -25.68 -29.39
N PRO A 224 48.20 -25.47 -28.26
CA PRO A 224 47.80 -26.56 -27.39
C PRO A 224 46.96 -27.57 -28.19
N ILE A 225 47.20 -28.86 -27.96
CA ILE A 225 46.45 -29.94 -28.64
C ILE A 225 44.97 -29.91 -28.22
N ASN A 226 44.67 -29.39 -27.02
CA ASN A 226 43.31 -29.22 -26.48
C ASN A 226 43.09 -27.77 -26.01
N LYS A 227 42.61 -26.89 -26.89
CA LYS A 227 42.21 -25.53 -26.48
C LYS A 227 41.06 -25.62 -25.46
N THR A 228 41.31 -25.14 -24.25
CA THR A 228 40.30 -24.97 -23.21
C THR A 228 40.03 -23.47 -23.04
N TYR A 229 38.76 -23.11 -22.98
CA TYR A 229 38.32 -21.71 -23.02
C TYR A 229 37.92 -21.23 -21.63
N THR A 230 37.93 -19.91 -21.42
CA THR A 230 37.23 -19.26 -20.32
C THR A 230 36.22 -18.25 -20.88
N VAL A 231 35.10 -18.06 -20.20
CA VAL A 231 34.13 -16.97 -20.47
C VAL A 231 34.02 -16.16 -19.20
N ASN A 232 34.24 -14.85 -19.26
CA ASN A 232 34.28 -13.97 -18.07
C ASN A 232 35.26 -14.49 -17.00
N GLY A 233 36.35 -15.13 -17.42
CA GLY A 233 37.32 -15.77 -16.51
C GLY A 233 36.91 -17.13 -15.94
N HIS A 234 35.70 -17.62 -16.21
CA HIS A 234 35.23 -18.94 -15.75
C HIS A 234 35.60 -20.04 -16.74
N PRO A 235 36.14 -21.18 -16.28
CA PRO A 235 36.56 -22.27 -17.14
C PRO A 235 35.36 -22.95 -17.81
N VAL A 236 35.47 -23.14 -19.11
CA VAL A 236 34.47 -23.80 -19.93
C VAL A 236 34.77 -25.29 -20.04
N THR A 237 33.72 -26.12 -19.92
CA THR A 237 33.78 -27.57 -20.09
C THR A 237 32.78 -28.05 -21.14
N ALA A 238 32.98 -29.27 -21.64
CA ALA A 238 31.99 -29.91 -22.51
C ALA A 238 30.72 -30.25 -21.72
N TYR A 239 29.56 -30.03 -22.34
CA TYR A 239 28.30 -30.49 -21.77
C TYR A 239 28.33 -32.00 -21.53
N ASP A 240 28.05 -32.41 -20.29
CA ASP A 240 27.91 -33.80 -19.89
C ASP A 240 26.43 -34.14 -19.64
N PRO A 241 25.75 -34.87 -20.55
CA PRO A 241 24.35 -35.24 -20.37
C PRO A 241 24.13 -36.25 -19.24
N THR A 242 25.19 -36.82 -18.65
CA THR A 242 25.10 -37.68 -17.47
C THR A 242 25.15 -36.89 -16.16
N ASN A 243 25.61 -35.64 -16.20
CA ASN A 243 25.47 -34.71 -15.09
C ASN A 243 24.01 -34.23 -15.00
N LEU A 244 23.33 -34.61 -13.92
CA LEU A 244 21.90 -34.34 -13.73
C LEU A 244 21.58 -32.85 -13.64
N GLU A 245 22.47 -32.03 -13.08
CA GLU A 245 22.27 -30.59 -12.98
C GLU A 245 22.37 -29.93 -14.36
N GLN A 246 23.41 -30.28 -15.12
CA GLN A 246 23.56 -29.80 -16.49
C GLN A 246 22.41 -30.23 -17.37
N LYS A 247 21.99 -31.50 -17.25
CA LYS A 247 20.86 -32.02 -18.00
C LYS A 247 19.55 -31.31 -17.64
N LYS A 248 19.30 -31.01 -16.36
CA LYS A 248 18.10 -30.28 -15.92
C LYS A 248 18.02 -28.90 -16.59
N VAL A 249 19.11 -28.14 -16.56
CA VAL A 249 19.18 -26.79 -17.15
C VAL A 249 19.05 -26.87 -18.67
N TYR A 250 19.77 -27.79 -19.32
CA TYR A 250 19.67 -28.02 -20.76
C TYR A 250 18.24 -28.40 -21.22
N ASP A 251 17.57 -29.31 -20.52
CA ASP A 251 16.20 -29.73 -20.87
C ASP A 251 15.22 -28.55 -20.75
N LYS A 252 15.45 -27.63 -19.81
CA LYS A 252 14.65 -26.40 -19.69
C LYS A 252 14.96 -25.41 -20.81
N LEU A 253 16.24 -25.12 -21.05
CA LEU A 253 16.68 -24.20 -22.11
C LEU A 253 16.22 -24.67 -23.49
N THR A 254 16.26 -25.97 -23.79
CA THR A 254 15.79 -26.52 -25.06
C THR A 254 14.28 -26.43 -25.27
N SER A 255 13.50 -26.36 -24.20
CA SER A 255 12.06 -26.11 -24.28
C SER A 255 11.78 -24.70 -24.80
N ASP A 256 12.50 -23.71 -24.29
CA ASP A 256 12.26 -22.29 -24.60
C ASP A 256 13.06 -21.82 -25.82
N TYR A 257 14.26 -22.38 -26.02
CA TYR A 257 15.18 -22.11 -27.12
C TYR A 257 15.59 -23.41 -27.85
N PRO A 258 14.72 -24.00 -28.69
CA PRO A 258 14.99 -25.30 -29.33
C PRO A 258 16.30 -25.36 -30.14
N SER A 259 16.81 -24.23 -30.61
CA SER A 259 18.06 -24.15 -31.38
C SER A 259 19.30 -24.64 -30.62
N ILE A 260 19.30 -24.55 -29.28
CA ILE A 260 20.42 -25.01 -28.46
C ILE A 260 20.58 -26.53 -28.48
N GLY A 261 19.52 -27.27 -28.81
CA GLY A 261 19.52 -28.73 -28.86
C GLY A 261 19.90 -29.33 -30.22
N ASN A 262 20.29 -28.49 -31.19
CA ASN A 262 20.60 -28.95 -32.55
C ASN A 262 21.85 -29.84 -32.62
N ASP A 263 22.87 -29.54 -31.82
CA ASP A 263 24.11 -30.32 -31.73
C ASP A 263 24.67 -30.27 -30.31
N THR A 264 24.45 -31.32 -29.53
CA THR A 264 24.95 -31.40 -28.16
C THR A 264 26.47 -31.59 -28.07
N SER A 265 27.12 -31.99 -29.17
CA SER A 265 28.59 -32.13 -29.20
C SER A 265 29.31 -30.78 -29.33
N ASP A 266 28.63 -29.80 -29.89
CA ASP A 266 29.05 -28.39 -29.96
C ASP A 266 28.80 -27.65 -28.63
N LEU A 267 28.03 -28.23 -27.72
CA LEU A 267 27.59 -27.54 -26.51
C LEU A 267 28.68 -27.52 -25.43
N ARG A 268 28.86 -26.34 -24.83
CA ARG A 268 29.81 -26.07 -23.76
C ARG A 268 29.11 -25.38 -22.60
N CYS A 269 29.62 -25.59 -21.39
CA CYS A 269 29.05 -25.00 -20.20
C CYS A 269 30.11 -24.45 -19.24
N TYR A 270 29.73 -23.41 -18.51
CA TYR A 270 30.50 -22.81 -17.43
C TYR A 270 29.53 -22.35 -16.33
N THR A 271 30.05 -22.09 -15.14
CA THR A 271 29.27 -21.58 -14.00
C THR A 271 29.81 -20.21 -13.61
N ASP A 272 28.92 -19.23 -13.53
CA ASP A 272 29.24 -17.86 -13.14
C ASP A 272 29.45 -17.73 -11.61
N ASP A 273 29.69 -16.50 -11.14
CA ASP A 273 29.85 -16.20 -9.72
C ASP A 273 28.55 -16.36 -8.91
N ASP A 274 27.38 -16.25 -9.56
CA ASP A 274 26.05 -16.40 -8.95
C ASP A 274 25.60 -17.88 -8.88
N GLY A 275 26.37 -18.79 -9.48
CA GLY A 275 26.10 -20.22 -9.52
C GLY A 275 25.15 -20.65 -10.64
N ASN A 276 24.80 -19.76 -11.57
CA ASN A 276 24.02 -20.08 -12.74
C ASN A 276 24.87 -20.93 -13.70
N LEU A 277 24.24 -21.94 -14.31
CA LEU A 277 24.88 -22.76 -15.31
C LEU A 277 24.60 -22.20 -16.70
N HIS A 278 25.66 -21.74 -17.35
CA HIS A 278 25.65 -21.16 -18.67
C HIS A 278 25.94 -22.19 -19.75
N PHE A 279 25.42 -21.95 -20.93
CA PHE A 279 25.55 -22.77 -22.11
C PHE A 279 25.87 -21.92 -23.33
N VAL A 280 26.98 -22.24 -23.96
CA VAL A 280 27.50 -21.59 -25.16
C VAL A 280 27.88 -22.66 -26.19
N SER A 281 28.13 -22.27 -27.45
CA SER A 281 28.63 -23.21 -28.45
C SER A 281 30.16 -23.14 -28.59
N GLN A 282 30.79 -24.28 -28.82
CA GLN A 282 32.21 -24.40 -29.13
C GLN A 282 32.53 -23.62 -30.41
N ALA A 283 31.70 -23.74 -31.44
CA ALA A 283 31.84 -22.97 -32.68
C ALA A 283 31.81 -21.45 -32.42
N ALA A 284 30.99 -20.97 -31.48
CA ALA A 284 31.00 -19.55 -31.10
C ALA A 284 32.28 -19.20 -30.34
N LEU A 285 32.75 -20.01 -29.39
CA LEU A 285 34.00 -19.76 -28.68
C LEU A 285 35.22 -19.67 -29.63
N GLU A 286 35.24 -20.48 -30.68
CA GLU A 286 36.29 -20.48 -31.72
C GLU A 286 36.14 -19.35 -32.77
N GLY A 287 35.01 -18.66 -32.78
CA GLY A 287 34.70 -17.60 -33.74
C GLY A 287 35.38 -16.25 -33.44
N THR A 288 34.91 -15.20 -34.10
CA THR A 288 35.41 -13.82 -33.94
C THR A 288 34.35 -12.83 -33.45
N GLU A 289 33.08 -13.24 -33.40
CA GLU A 289 31.94 -12.38 -33.02
C GLU A 289 31.62 -12.52 -31.53
N ASP A 290 30.76 -11.65 -30.98
CA ASP A 290 30.19 -11.86 -29.66
C ASP A 290 29.41 -13.18 -29.60
N ILE A 291 29.41 -13.83 -28.43
CA ILE A 291 28.80 -15.14 -28.27
C ILE A 291 27.40 -15.00 -27.68
N THR A 292 26.50 -15.88 -28.12
CA THR A 292 25.22 -16.04 -27.43
C THR A 292 25.41 -16.93 -26.21
N ASP A 293 24.87 -16.51 -25.08
CA ASP A 293 25.00 -17.20 -23.82
C ASP A 293 23.62 -17.52 -23.23
N TYR A 294 23.37 -18.79 -22.95
CA TYR A 294 22.10 -19.29 -22.47
C TYR A 294 22.23 -19.79 -21.05
N TYR A 295 21.39 -19.32 -20.14
CA TYR A 295 21.39 -19.79 -18.77
C TYR A 295 19.98 -19.80 -18.21
N VAL A 296 19.82 -20.47 -17.08
CA VAL A 296 18.57 -20.45 -16.32
C VAL A 296 18.82 -19.69 -15.05
N GLU A 297 18.13 -18.57 -14.89
CA GLU A 297 18.13 -17.78 -13.67
C GLU A 297 17.09 -18.36 -12.71
N ALA A 298 17.50 -18.67 -11.49
CA ALA A 298 16.61 -19.19 -10.45
C ALA A 298 16.09 -18.05 -9.57
N GLY A 299 14.92 -18.24 -8.96
CA GLY A 299 14.36 -17.26 -8.03
C GLY A 299 13.81 -15.99 -8.70
N VAL A 300 13.52 -16.05 -10.00
CA VAL A 300 13.01 -14.89 -10.74
C VAL A 300 11.52 -14.71 -10.45
N PRO A 301 11.03 -13.51 -10.09
CA PRO A 301 9.60 -13.25 -9.99
C PRO A 301 8.90 -13.48 -11.33
N THR A 302 7.90 -14.37 -11.34
CA THR A 302 7.17 -14.77 -12.57
C THR A 302 5.70 -14.39 -12.54
N TYR A 303 5.06 -14.41 -11.37
CA TYR A 303 3.65 -14.07 -11.22
C TYR A 303 3.38 -13.24 -9.98
N VAL A 304 2.35 -12.39 -10.06
CA VAL A 304 1.66 -11.79 -8.91
C VAL A 304 0.20 -12.22 -9.01
N GLY A 305 -0.26 -13.05 -8.07
CA GLY A 305 -1.56 -13.70 -8.17
C GLY A 305 -1.62 -14.59 -9.42
N ASN A 306 -2.52 -14.25 -10.35
CA ASN A 306 -2.65 -14.90 -11.65
C ASN A 306 -2.12 -14.06 -12.82
N CYS A 307 -1.45 -12.94 -12.53
CA CYS A 307 -0.87 -12.08 -13.56
C CYS A 307 0.59 -12.44 -13.79
N GLU A 308 0.93 -12.74 -15.03
CA GLU A 308 2.31 -12.95 -15.47
C GLU A 308 3.06 -11.61 -15.42
N LEU A 309 4.23 -11.62 -14.78
CA LEU A 309 5.14 -10.50 -14.73
C LEU A 309 5.94 -10.45 -16.02
N LYS A 310 6.14 -9.24 -16.55
CA LYS A 310 7.05 -8.96 -17.67
C LYS A 310 8.12 -7.99 -17.20
N LYS A 311 9.33 -8.08 -17.75
CA LYS A 311 10.32 -7.01 -17.54
C LYS A 311 9.82 -5.70 -18.16
N TYR A 312 10.19 -4.58 -17.55
CA TYR A 312 9.91 -3.26 -18.07
C TYR A 312 10.53 -3.07 -19.46
N ASP A 313 9.73 -2.60 -20.41
CA ASP A 313 10.16 -2.30 -21.77
C ASP A 313 10.23 -0.78 -21.97
N SER A 314 11.45 -0.24 -21.98
CA SER A 314 11.67 1.20 -22.21
C SER A 314 11.38 1.67 -23.63
N THR A 315 11.16 0.74 -24.57
CA THR A 315 10.76 1.04 -25.94
C THR A 315 9.26 1.31 -26.08
N ASP A 316 8.44 0.89 -25.10
CA ASP A 316 7.03 1.23 -24.99
C ASP A 316 6.87 2.67 -24.45
N PRO A 317 6.35 3.63 -25.25
CA PRO A 317 6.26 5.03 -24.85
C PRO A 317 5.34 5.27 -23.65
N ASP A 318 4.26 4.49 -23.50
CA ASP A 318 3.28 4.66 -22.44
C ASP A 318 3.87 4.13 -21.12
N MET A 319 4.51 2.94 -21.15
CA MET A 319 5.23 2.41 -19.99
C MET A 319 6.37 3.33 -19.57
N LYS A 320 7.13 3.87 -20.53
CA LYS A 320 8.21 4.81 -20.24
C LYS A 320 7.71 6.09 -19.58
N THR A 321 6.62 6.67 -20.09
CA THR A 321 6.02 7.87 -19.51
C THR A 321 5.54 7.60 -18.08
N ALA A 322 4.88 6.47 -17.84
CA ALA A 322 4.45 6.04 -16.51
C ALA A 322 5.64 5.86 -15.55
N TYR A 323 6.68 5.14 -16.00
CA TYR A 323 7.88 4.88 -15.24
C TYR A 323 8.59 6.18 -14.83
N GLU A 324 8.86 7.08 -15.76
CA GLU A 324 9.51 8.37 -15.49
C GLU A 324 8.70 9.24 -14.53
N GLN A 325 7.37 9.21 -14.63
CA GLN A 325 6.51 9.93 -13.69
C GLN A 325 6.57 9.33 -12.28
N ILE A 326 6.58 8.00 -12.16
CA ILE A 326 6.75 7.31 -10.87
C ILE A 326 8.10 7.70 -10.23
N LEU A 327 9.19 7.69 -11.01
CA LEU A 327 10.51 8.11 -10.51
C LEU A 327 10.52 9.55 -10.00
N LYS A 328 9.83 10.46 -10.72
CA LYS A 328 9.73 11.86 -10.34
C LYS A 328 8.98 12.06 -9.02
N ASP A 329 7.89 11.33 -8.81
CA ASP A 329 7.04 11.46 -7.62
C ASP A 329 7.57 10.65 -6.42
N TRP A 330 8.35 9.58 -6.66
CA TRP A 330 8.87 8.66 -5.65
C TRP A 330 10.39 8.39 -5.75
N PRO A 331 11.24 9.43 -5.73
CA PRO A 331 12.67 9.32 -6.07
C PRO A 331 13.52 8.53 -5.06
N ASP A 332 13.08 8.42 -3.81
CA ASP A 332 13.85 7.80 -2.72
C ASP A 332 13.44 6.35 -2.43
N THR A 333 12.69 5.71 -3.33
CA THR A 333 12.16 4.35 -3.13
C THR A 333 13.10 3.27 -3.66
N ASP A 334 12.99 2.05 -3.13
CA ASP A 334 13.70 0.87 -3.68
C ASP A 334 13.39 0.65 -5.16
N PHE A 335 12.20 1.05 -5.61
CA PHE A 335 11.82 1.07 -7.02
C PHE A 335 12.65 2.06 -7.84
N ALA A 336 12.79 3.30 -7.36
CA ALA A 336 13.52 4.35 -8.07
C ALA A 336 15.04 4.17 -8.05
N LEU A 337 15.55 3.41 -7.09
CA LEU A 337 16.98 3.09 -6.96
C LEU A 337 17.37 1.78 -7.68
N ALA A 338 16.41 0.98 -8.14
CA ALA A 338 16.67 -0.27 -8.86
C ALA A 338 17.16 0.00 -10.29
N ASP A 339 17.92 -0.94 -10.84
CA ASP A 339 18.24 -0.93 -12.27
C ASP A 339 16.93 -1.09 -13.08
N PRO A 340 16.74 -0.37 -14.19
CA PRO A 340 15.59 -0.57 -15.08
C PRO A 340 15.37 -2.03 -15.49
N ASP A 341 16.43 -2.82 -15.63
CA ASP A 341 16.35 -4.25 -15.96
C ASP A 341 15.79 -5.07 -14.78
N ASP A 342 15.74 -4.54 -13.57
CA ASP A 342 15.11 -5.14 -12.38
C ASP A 342 13.67 -4.68 -12.15
N ILE A 343 13.09 -3.92 -13.09
CA ILE A 343 11.70 -3.50 -13.01
C ILE A 343 10.79 -4.49 -13.72
N TYR A 344 9.72 -4.88 -13.04
CA TYR A 344 8.67 -5.75 -13.57
C TYR A 344 7.36 -5.02 -13.67
N VAL A 345 6.58 -5.42 -14.68
CA VAL A 345 5.31 -4.84 -15.08
C VAL A 345 4.27 -5.93 -15.21
N TRP A 346 3.04 -5.66 -14.75
CA TRP A 346 1.89 -6.50 -15.03
C TRP A 346 0.62 -5.69 -15.18
N GLU A 347 -0.37 -6.29 -15.84
CA GLU A 347 -1.69 -5.69 -16.05
C GLU A 347 -2.70 -6.29 -15.07
N TRP A 348 -3.47 -5.44 -14.39
CA TRP A 348 -4.60 -5.89 -13.58
C TRP A 348 -5.79 -4.95 -13.77
N GLN A 349 -6.92 -5.49 -14.22
CA GLN A 349 -8.14 -4.71 -14.48
C GLN A 349 -7.94 -3.53 -15.46
N GLY A 350 -6.98 -3.65 -16.39
CA GLY A 350 -6.66 -2.60 -17.36
C GLY A 350 -5.75 -1.49 -16.83
N GLU A 351 -5.16 -1.69 -15.64
CA GLU A 351 -4.15 -0.81 -15.04
C GLU A 351 -2.77 -1.48 -15.10
N THR A 352 -1.81 -0.77 -15.70
CA THR A 352 -0.40 -1.14 -15.74
C THR A 352 0.25 -0.87 -14.38
N ARG A 353 0.85 -1.90 -13.79
CA ARG A 353 1.48 -1.87 -12.47
C ARG A 353 2.95 -2.19 -12.55
N PHE A 354 3.74 -1.52 -11.73
CA PHE A 354 5.20 -1.63 -11.70
C PHE A 354 5.68 -2.04 -10.30
N ALA A 355 6.68 -2.90 -10.22
CA ALA A 355 7.40 -3.20 -8.98
C ALA A 355 8.86 -3.56 -9.32
N CYS A 356 9.79 -3.33 -8.39
CA CYS A 356 11.16 -3.79 -8.58
C CYS A 356 11.32 -5.23 -8.09
N ALA A 357 12.34 -5.92 -8.61
CA ALA A 357 12.70 -7.29 -8.24
C ALA A 357 12.80 -7.45 -6.72
N LYS A 358 13.45 -6.50 -6.06
CA LYS A 358 13.63 -6.49 -4.60
C LYS A 358 12.33 -6.55 -3.82
N ASP A 359 11.34 -5.73 -4.17
CA ASP A 359 10.02 -5.71 -3.52
C ASP A 359 9.25 -7.02 -3.77
N LEU A 360 9.32 -7.54 -5.00
CA LEU A 360 8.70 -8.80 -5.40
C LEU A 360 9.30 -9.99 -4.65
N THR A 361 10.62 -10.12 -4.65
CA THR A 361 11.33 -11.20 -3.95
C THR A 361 11.12 -11.13 -2.44
N SER A 362 11.18 -9.93 -1.85
CA SER A 362 10.88 -9.76 -0.41
C SER A 362 9.48 -10.25 -0.07
N SER A 363 8.50 -9.96 -0.93
CA SER A 363 7.14 -10.46 -0.78
C SER A 363 7.05 -11.98 -0.98
N ALA A 364 7.72 -12.55 -1.97
CA ALA A 364 7.70 -13.98 -2.24
C ALA A 364 8.27 -14.81 -1.07
N ILE A 365 9.46 -14.44 -0.58
CA ILE A 365 10.18 -15.21 0.45
C ILE A 365 9.56 -15.09 1.85
N SER A 366 8.70 -14.10 2.08
CA SER A 366 7.95 -13.93 3.33
C SER A 366 6.89 -15.02 3.54
N GLY A 367 6.50 -15.72 2.48
CA GLY A 367 5.52 -16.80 2.54
C GLY A 367 6.03 -18.03 3.32
N PRO A 368 5.15 -18.75 4.04
CA PRO A 368 5.53 -19.94 4.81
C PRO A 368 6.01 -21.10 3.95
N ASP A 369 5.54 -21.20 2.71
CA ASP A 369 6.00 -22.14 1.70
C ASP A 369 6.24 -21.36 0.40
N GLN A 370 7.50 -21.21 0.03
CA GLN A 370 7.95 -20.41 -1.11
C GLN A 370 7.71 -21.13 -2.45
N SER A 371 7.37 -22.42 -2.41
CA SER A 371 7.11 -23.23 -3.61
C SER A 371 5.65 -23.20 -4.06
N LEU A 372 4.77 -22.53 -3.31
CA LEU A 372 3.33 -22.46 -3.57
C LEU A 372 2.81 -21.02 -3.46
N PRO A 373 1.89 -20.59 -4.34
CA PRO A 373 1.21 -19.32 -4.17
C PRO A 373 0.43 -19.33 -2.85
N THR A 374 0.67 -18.34 -2.00
CA THR A 374 0.10 -18.28 -0.65
C THR A 374 -0.40 -16.88 -0.31
N GLU A 375 -1.55 -16.82 0.38
CA GLU A 375 -2.12 -15.56 0.87
C GLU A 375 -1.36 -15.00 2.08
N ASN A 376 -0.48 -15.80 2.70
CA ASN A 376 0.29 -15.44 3.88
C ASN A 376 1.66 -14.86 3.52
N GLN A 377 1.68 -13.92 2.56
CA GLN A 377 2.85 -13.12 2.23
C GLN A 377 2.69 -11.71 2.80
N ASP A 378 3.82 -11.05 3.05
CA ASP A 378 3.85 -9.62 3.31
C ASP A 378 3.27 -8.84 2.12
N ARG A 379 2.85 -7.60 2.39
CA ARG A 379 2.26 -6.76 1.35
C ARG A 379 3.32 -6.35 0.34
N LEU A 380 3.00 -6.50 -0.93
CA LEU A 380 3.86 -6.07 -2.04
C LEU A 380 3.67 -4.57 -2.30
N THR A 381 4.77 -3.82 -2.29
CA THR A 381 4.79 -2.43 -2.79
C THR A 381 4.74 -2.46 -4.32
N TYR A 382 3.85 -1.67 -4.91
CA TYR A 382 3.78 -1.49 -6.36
C TYR A 382 3.37 -0.06 -6.72
N TYR A 383 3.59 0.30 -7.97
CA TYR A 383 3.39 1.66 -8.47
C TYR A 383 2.51 1.65 -9.72
N THR A 384 1.74 2.71 -9.90
CA THR A 384 0.96 2.98 -11.11
C THR A 384 1.11 4.45 -11.48
N ALA A 385 0.79 4.83 -12.71
CA ALA A 385 0.77 6.24 -13.12
C ALA A 385 -0.54 6.53 -13.85
N GLN A 386 -1.25 7.56 -13.39
CA GLN A 386 -2.54 7.93 -13.97
C GLN A 386 -2.84 9.42 -13.77
N ASN A 387 -3.82 9.91 -14.52
CA ASN A 387 -4.35 11.26 -14.34
C ASN A 387 -5.18 11.33 -13.07
N VAL A 388 -4.73 12.12 -12.10
CA VAL A 388 -5.44 12.37 -10.85
C VAL A 388 -6.02 13.78 -10.89
N LYS A 389 -7.35 13.87 -10.79
CA LYS A 389 -8.06 15.14 -10.70
C LYS A 389 -7.69 15.85 -9.41
N THR A 390 -6.87 16.89 -9.53
CA THR A 390 -6.25 17.58 -8.38
C THR A 390 -6.75 19.01 -8.30
N LYS A 391 -7.06 19.46 -7.08
CA LYS A 391 -7.42 20.86 -6.81
C LYS A 391 -6.14 21.69 -6.79
N ILE A 392 -6.00 22.60 -7.75
CA ILE A 392 -4.91 23.59 -7.78
C ILE A 392 -5.49 24.87 -7.19
N GLU A 393 -4.99 25.28 -6.03
CA GLU A 393 -5.47 26.46 -5.30
C GLU A 393 -4.34 27.49 -5.14
N VAL A 394 -4.64 28.74 -5.44
CA VAL A 394 -3.71 29.87 -5.40
C VAL A 394 -4.33 31.00 -4.57
N THR A 395 -3.50 31.67 -3.79
CA THR A 395 -3.88 32.88 -3.06
C THR A 395 -3.00 34.03 -3.50
N GLU A 396 -3.61 35.10 -3.99
CA GLU A 396 -2.91 36.27 -4.49
C GLU A 396 -3.72 37.56 -4.31
N LYS A 397 -3.04 38.71 -4.39
CA LYS A 397 -3.72 40.01 -4.28
C LYS A 397 -4.47 40.31 -5.58
N ALA A 398 -5.61 40.96 -5.46
CA ALA A 398 -6.43 41.34 -6.59
C ALA A 398 -7.08 42.72 -6.41
N MET A 399 -7.39 43.33 -7.55
CA MET A 399 -8.33 44.43 -7.68
C MET A 399 -9.70 43.84 -8.05
N ILE A 400 -10.68 43.99 -7.17
CA ILE A 400 -12.07 43.59 -7.40
C ILE A 400 -12.93 44.84 -7.58
N ASP A 401 -13.70 44.90 -8.67
CA ASP A 401 -14.77 45.89 -8.82
C ASP A 401 -16.08 45.33 -8.27
N LEU A 402 -16.74 46.09 -7.39
CA LEU A 402 -18.04 45.76 -6.82
C LEU A 402 -19.16 46.54 -7.53
N ASP A 403 -20.36 45.96 -7.61
CA ASP A 403 -21.57 46.68 -8.04
C ASP A 403 -22.15 47.59 -6.95
N GLU A 404 -23.24 48.30 -7.26
CA GLU A 404 -23.96 49.17 -6.32
C GLU A 404 -24.52 48.44 -5.09
N SER A 405 -24.64 47.12 -5.14
CA SER A 405 -25.09 46.26 -4.04
C SER A 405 -23.93 45.66 -3.25
N GLY A 406 -22.68 45.99 -3.59
CA GLY A 406 -21.46 45.46 -2.96
C GLY A 406 -21.06 44.07 -3.45
N ARG A 407 -21.61 43.58 -4.58
CA ARG A 407 -21.28 42.27 -5.14
C ARG A 407 -20.10 42.35 -6.11
N PRO A 408 -19.11 41.45 -6.03
CA PRO A 408 -18.04 41.35 -7.01
C PRO A 408 -18.55 41.16 -8.45
N GLN A 409 -18.06 41.98 -9.38
CA GLN A 409 -18.38 41.93 -10.82
C GLN A 409 -17.18 41.52 -11.66
N SER A 410 -15.98 41.97 -11.30
CA SER A 410 -14.75 41.66 -12.01
C SER A 410 -13.60 41.46 -11.03
N ILE A 411 -12.57 40.75 -11.49
CA ILE A 411 -11.34 40.55 -10.75
C ILE A 411 -10.13 40.72 -11.68
N LYS A 412 -9.08 41.37 -11.16
CA LYS A 412 -7.76 41.49 -11.79
C LYS A 412 -6.66 41.21 -10.77
N TYR A 413 -5.85 40.20 -11.04
CA TYR A 413 -4.80 39.75 -10.14
C TYR A 413 -3.49 40.55 -10.20
N GLN A 414 -2.64 40.40 -9.19
CA GLN A 414 -1.45 41.22 -8.94
C GLN A 414 -0.51 41.34 -10.13
N ASP A 415 -0.20 40.24 -10.80
CA ASP A 415 0.74 40.21 -11.92
C ASP A 415 0.04 40.00 -13.28
N SER A 416 -1.29 40.12 -13.33
CA SER A 416 -2.06 39.94 -14.55
C SER A 416 -2.51 41.27 -15.15
N SER A 417 -2.46 41.36 -16.49
CA SER A 417 -3.07 42.46 -17.23
C SER A 417 -4.54 42.18 -17.59
N VAL A 418 -5.01 40.95 -17.40
CA VAL A 418 -6.35 40.49 -17.77
C VAL A 418 -7.35 40.81 -16.65
N VAL A 419 -8.53 41.26 -17.06
CA VAL A 419 -9.69 41.44 -16.18
C VAL A 419 -10.68 40.33 -16.48
N HIS A 420 -11.01 39.53 -15.47
CA HIS A 420 -12.01 38.47 -15.57
C HIS A 420 -13.35 38.97 -15.04
N TYR A 421 -14.42 38.71 -15.78
CA TYR A 421 -15.78 39.00 -15.33
C TYR A 421 -16.32 37.80 -14.56
N LEU A 422 -16.86 38.05 -13.37
CA LEU A 422 -17.32 37.02 -12.46
C LEU A 422 -18.75 36.62 -12.81
N ASN A 423 -18.97 35.32 -12.95
CA ASN A 423 -20.28 34.71 -12.93
C ASN A 423 -20.66 34.42 -11.47
N THR A 424 -21.90 34.75 -11.10
CA THR A 424 -22.42 34.47 -9.75
C THR A 424 -23.48 33.39 -9.84
N GLU A 425 -23.24 32.29 -9.14
CA GLU A 425 -24.17 31.17 -9.06
C GLU A 425 -24.51 30.89 -7.60
N THR A 426 -25.65 30.28 -7.36
CA THR A 426 -26.01 29.77 -6.03
C THR A 426 -26.01 28.26 -6.10
N GLU A 427 -25.26 27.62 -5.21
CA GLU A 427 -25.24 26.17 -5.09
C GLU A 427 -25.81 25.75 -3.74
N THR A 428 -26.72 24.78 -3.77
CA THR A 428 -27.27 24.16 -2.57
C THR A 428 -26.59 22.83 -2.34
N ASP A 429 -26.04 22.63 -1.13
CA ASP A 429 -25.56 21.32 -0.70
C ASP A 429 -26.75 20.40 -0.44
N GLU A 430 -27.19 19.73 -1.51
CA GLU A 430 -28.35 18.84 -1.47
C GLU A 430 -28.11 17.66 -0.52
N ALA A 431 -26.88 17.16 -0.40
CA ALA A 431 -26.59 16.03 0.48
C ALA A 431 -26.75 16.44 1.96
N ALA A 432 -26.21 17.59 2.35
CA ALA A 432 -26.38 18.13 3.70
C ALA A 432 -27.84 18.46 4.01
N TYR A 433 -28.57 19.03 3.05
CA TYR A 433 -30.00 19.29 3.20
C TYR A 433 -30.83 18.00 3.37
N GLN A 434 -30.55 16.96 2.57
CA GLN A 434 -31.24 15.67 2.68
C GLN A 434 -30.93 14.96 4.00
N ASP A 435 -29.69 15.02 4.47
CA ASP A 435 -29.32 14.49 5.78
C ASP A 435 -30.09 15.21 6.91
N ALA A 436 -30.12 16.55 6.89
CA ALA A 436 -30.91 17.34 7.84
C ALA A 436 -32.41 17.05 7.77
N MET A 437 -32.94 16.82 6.56
CA MET A 437 -34.34 16.44 6.36
C MET A 437 -34.64 15.04 6.93
N ASN A 438 -33.73 14.09 6.77
CA ASN A 438 -33.83 12.76 7.36
C ASN A 438 -33.83 12.83 8.89
N GLN A 439 -32.96 13.66 9.47
CA GLN A 439 -32.93 13.91 10.91
C GLN A 439 -34.25 14.54 11.39
N TYR A 440 -34.76 15.56 10.70
CA TYR A 440 -36.06 16.15 11.01
C TYR A 440 -37.20 15.12 10.97
N ASN A 441 -37.25 14.25 9.96
CA ASN A 441 -38.27 13.21 9.85
C ASN A 441 -38.19 12.22 11.02
N TYR A 442 -36.98 11.85 11.45
CA TYR A 442 -36.77 11.01 12.61
C TYR A 442 -37.25 11.70 13.91
N ASP A 443 -36.85 12.96 14.12
CA ASP A 443 -37.24 13.73 15.30
C ASP A 443 -38.75 13.95 15.35
N MET A 444 -39.39 14.13 14.19
CA MET A 444 -40.85 14.20 14.08
C MET A 444 -41.52 12.89 14.49
N GLN A 445 -41.00 11.74 14.06
CA GLN A 445 -41.54 10.43 14.48
C GLN A 445 -41.38 10.21 15.99
N VAL A 446 -40.25 10.62 16.57
CA VAL A 446 -40.01 10.55 18.01
C VAL A 446 -40.99 11.47 18.76
N TYR A 447 -41.19 12.69 18.28
CA TYR A 447 -42.15 13.65 18.83
C TYR A 447 -43.59 13.10 18.78
N GLU A 448 -44.03 12.62 17.61
CA GLU A 448 -45.37 12.04 17.43
C GLU A 448 -45.60 10.86 18.36
N LYS A 449 -44.61 9.97 18.47
CA LYS A 449 -44.66 8.83 19.40
C LYS A 449 -44.72 9.29 20.85
N ALA A 450 -43.93 10.29 21.25
CA ALA A 450 -43.97 10.82 22.60
C ALA A 450 -45.35 11.40 22.96
N ILE A 451 -45.97 12.13 22.02
CA ILE A 451 -47.35 12.63 22.16
C ILE A 451 -48.35 11.47 22.30
N GLN A 452 -48.23 10.43 21.46
CA GLN A 452 -49.09 9.24 21.56
C GLN A 452 -48.94 8.53 22.91
N ASP A 453 -47.70 8.35 23.39
CA ASP A 453 -47.41 7.71 24.67
C ASP A 453 -47.97 8.53 25.85
N ILE A 454 -47.84 9.86 25.79
CA ILE A 454 -48.40 10.78 26.80
C ILE A 454 -49.93 10.72 26.80
N ASN A 455 -50.56 10.72 25.62
CA ASN A 455 -52.01 10.60 25.49
C ASN A 455 -52.51 9.26 26.04
N ALA A 456 -51.85 8.15 25.70
CA ALA A 456 -52.18 6.82 26.21
C ALA A 456 -51.99 6.71 27.73
N LYS A 457 -50.92 7.29 28.29
CA LYS A 457 -50.72 7.39 29.74
C LYS A 457 -51.83 8.20 30.41
N THR A 458 -52.20 9.34 29.82
CA THR A 458 -53.28 10.19 30.33
C THR A 458 -54.62 9.45 30.35
N GLU A 459 -54.97 8.76 29.26
CA GLU A 459 -56.19 7.95 29.17
C GLU A 459 -56.22 6.85 30.24
N LYS A 460 -55.10 6.13 30.43
CA LYS A 460 -54.99 5.10 31.47
C LYS A 460 -55.13 5.66 32.88
N ILE A 461 -54.52 6.82 33.17
CA ILE A 461 -54.66 7.49 34.48
C ILE A 461 -56.12 7.88 34.71
N GLN A 462 -56.80 8.42 33.71
CA GLN A 462 -58.22 8.78 33.79
C GLN A 462 -59.12 7.55 34.01
N GLU A 463 -58.86 6.44 33.33
CA GLU A 463 -59.60 5.19 33.51
C GLU A 463 -59.40 4.60 34.92
N GLN A 464 -58.16 4.63 35.41
CA GLN A 464 -57.82 4.20 36.77
C GLN A 464 -58.49 5.08 37.82
N ASP A 465 -58.47 6.41 37.67
CA ASP A 465 -59.15 7.31 38.60
C ASP A 465 -60.67 7.07 38.61
N ARG A 466 -61.28 6.88 37.44
CA ARG A 466 -62.71 6.54 37.31
C ARG A 466 -63.04 5.22 38.02
N THR A 467 -62.20 4.21 37.89
CA THR A 467 -62.39 2.90 38.53
C THR A 467 -62.29 3.02 40.06
N LEU A 468 -61.30 3.76 40.55
CA LEU A 468 -61.14 4.03 41.97
C LEU A 468 -62.30 4.85 42.53
N GLU A 469 -62.80 5.84 41.79
CA GLU A 469 -63.97 6.63 42.17
C GLU A 469 -65.23 5.76 42.29
N LEU A 470 -65.47 4.85 41.33
CA LEU A 470 -66.59 3.91 41.40
C LEU A 470 -66.48 2.98 42.62
N ARG A 471 -65.29 2.47 42.91
CA ARG A 471 -65.05 1.61 44.08
C ARG A 471 -65.22 2.40 45.38
N LEU A 472 -64.78 3.65 45.44
CA LEU A 472 -64.98 4.52 46.59
C LEU A 472 -66.48 4.72 46.87
N ARG A 473 -67.28 5.03 45.83
CA ARG A 473 -68.74 5.17 45.96
C ARG A 473 -69.42 3.87 46.45
N GLN A 474 -68.92 2.71 46.05
CA GLN A 474 -69.43 1.42 46.53
C GLN A 474 -69.10 1.21 48.01
N LEU A 475 -67.88 1.54 48.44
CA LEU A 475 -67.49 1.47 49.86
C LEU A 475 -68.28 2.45 50.71
N ASP A 476 -68.53 3.66 50.23
CA ASP A 476 -69.38 4.65 50.93
C ASP A 476 -70.80 4.07 51.14
N THR A 477 -71.36 3.44 50.11
CA THR A 477 -72.68 2.78 50.20
C THR A 477 -72.66 1.59 51.18
N GLU A 478 -71.60 0.77 51.18
CA GLU A 478 -71.45 -0.32 52.15
C GLU A 478 -71.30 0.20 53.59
N GLN A 479 -70.52 1.28 53.77
CA GLN A 479 -70.33 1.92 55.07
C GLN A 479 -71.65 2.44 55.63
N GLU A 480 -72.49 3.10 54.82
CA GLU A 480 -73.83 3.55 55.20
C GLU A 480 -74.76 2.38 55.59
N ALA A 481 -74.71 1.28 54.83
CA ALA A 481 -75.47 0.07 55.11
C ALA A 481 -75.04 -0.59 56.42
N LEU A 482 -73.72 -0.72 56.65
CA LEU A 482 -73.14 -1.25 57.89
C LEU A 482 -73.49 -0.35 59.08
N GLN A 483 -73.42 0.97 58.93
CA GLN A 483 -73.81 1.93 59.96
C GLN A 483 -75.28 1.75 60.34
N THR A 484 -76.16 1.61 59.35
CA THR A 484 -77.60 1.34 59.58
C THR A 484 -77.81 0.02 60.31
N GLU A 485 -77.09 -1.05 59.93
CA GLU A 485 -77.15 -2.35 60.61
C GLU A 485 -76.64 -2.26 62.05
N MET A 486 -75.53 -1.55 62.28
CA MET A 486 -74.97 -1.30 63.60
C MET A 486 -75.95 -0.56 64.50
N GLU A 487 -76.65 0.47 64.00
CA GLU A 487 -77.68 1.20 64.75
C GLU A 487 -78.87 0.31 65.10
N ALA A 488 -79.29 -0.57 64.18
CA ALA A 488 -80.35 -1.54 64.43
C ALA A 488 -79.94 -2.56 65.53
N VAL A 489 -78.72 -3.11 65.45
CA VAL A 489 -78.18 -4.04 66.45
C VAL A 489 -78.00 -3.34 67.80
N LYS A 490 -77.51 -2.09 67.81
CA LYS A 490 -77.38 -1.28 69.04
C LYS A 490 -78.73 -1.07 69.72
N LYS A 491 -79.78 -0.72 68.97
CA LYS A 491 -81.15 -0.61 69.52
C LYS A 491 -81.64 -1.93 70.13
N VAL A 492 -81.28 -3.09 69.56
CA VAL A 492 -81.62 -4.40 70.12
C VAL A 492 -80.84 -4.67 71.41
N ILE A 493 -79.55 -4.32 71.46
CA ILE A 493 -78.74 -4.40 72.68
C ILE A 493 -79.35 -3.52 73.77
N ASP A 494 -79.66 -2.26 73.48
CA ASP A 494 -80.24 -1.29 74.42
C ASP A 494 -81.57 -1.81 74.99
N LYS A 495 -82.46 -2.34 74.13
CA LYS A 495 -83.72 -2.97 74.56
C LYS A 495 -83.51 -4.20 75.45
N ASN A 496 -82.54 -5.05 75.14
CA ASN A 496 -82.23 -6.23 75.95
C ASN A 496 -81.66 -5.83 77.32
N ILE A 497 -80.82 -4.80 77.37
CA ILE A 497 -80.32 -4.22 78.61
C ILE A 497 -81.47 -3.66 79.44
N GLU A 498 -82.34 -2.83 78.86
CA GLU A 498 -83.50 -2.25 79.54
C GLU A 498 -84.45 -3.33 80.08
N SER A 499 -84.74 -4.37 79.29
CA SER A 499 -85.56 -5.50 79.72
C SER A 499 -84.91 -6.27 80.87
N THR A 500 -83.58 -6.45 80.84
CA THR A 500 -82.84 -7.12 81.91
C THR A 500 -82.91 -6.30 83.19
N PHE A 501 -82.66 -4.98 83.14
CA PHE A 501 -82.77 -4.09 84.29
C PHE A 501 -84.19 -4.06 84.90
N LYS A 502 -85.23 -3.95 84.08
CA LYS A 502 -86.64 -4.00 84.57
C LYS A 502 -86.98 -5.31 85.29
N THR A 503 -86.35 -6.42 84.92
CA THR A 503 -86.57 -7.73 85.55
C THR A 503 -85.87 -7.84 86.91
N PHE A 504 -84.85 -7.00 87.18
CA PHE A 504 -84.16 -6.96 88.47
C PHE A 504 -84.68 -5.86 89.42
N ASP A 505 -85.41 -4.86 88.89
CA ASP A 505 -86.11 -3.82 89.67
C ASP A 505 -87.57 -4.21 90.05
N SER A 506 -88.01 -5.42 89.70
CA SER A 506 -89.33 -6.02 90.04
C SER A 506 -89.14 -7.20 90.97
#